data_AF-A0A6B3GV41-F1
#
_entry.id   AF-A0A6B3GV41-F1
#
_cell.length_a   1.000
_cell.length_b   1.000
_cell.length_c   1.000
_cell.angle_alpha   90.00
_cell.angle_beta   90.00
_cell.angle_gamma   90.00
#
_symmetry.space_group_name_H-M   'P 1'
#
loop_
_entity.id
_entity.type
_entity.pdbx_description
1 polymer ?
#
loop_
_entity_poly.entity_id
_entity_poly.type
_entity_poly.pdbx_seq_one_letter_code
_entity_poly.pdbx_strand_id
1 'polypeptide(L)'
;ALKTHNGEFFVIANGLMNRRRDEADELDELLHHICARFPGSWGLLYERSPEMETPPGQGAFRVRVMARGQIHLRLDPFLSPVQPVIED
;
A
#
# COMPACT_ATOMS: atom_id res chain seq x y z
N ALA A 1 -6.74 -1.71 -12.06
CA ALA A 1 -7.23 -0.93 -13.23
C ALA A 1 -7.11 0.56 -12.91
N LEU A 2 -6.69 1.37 -13.88
CA LEU A 2 -6.67 2.83 -13.74
C LEU A 2 -8.11 3.34 -13.67
N LYS A 3 -8.44 4.13 -12.65
CA LYS A 3 -9.77 4.75 -12.51
C LYS A 3 -9.64 6.26 -12.64
N THR A 4 -10.68 6.90 -13.15
CA THR A 4 -10.79 8.36 -13.15
C THR A 4 -11.81 8.78 -12.10
N HIS A 5 -11.41 9.63 -11.15
CA HIS A 5 -12.31 10.24 -10.17
C HIS A 5 -12.07 11.75 -10.15
N ASN A 6 -13.13 12.55 -10.32
CA ASN A 6 -13.06 14.02 -10.34
C ASN A 6 -11.99 14.59 -11.29
N GLY A 7 -11.77 13.95 -12.44
CA GLY A 7 -10.78 14.37 -13.44
C GLY A 7 -9.35 13.91 -13.17
N GLU A 8 -9.11 13.23 -12.04
CA GLU A 8 -7.79 12.71 -11.67
C GLU A 8 -7.71 11.19 -11.90
N PHE A 9 -6.50 10.71 -12.21
CA PHE A 9 -6.23 9.28 -12.40
C PHE A 9 -5.76 8.62 -11.12
N PHE A 10 -6.35 7.46 -10.82
CA PHE A 10 -6.05 6.66 -9.64
C PHE A 10 -5.61 5.26 -10.05
N VAL A 11 -4.53 4.80 -9.43
CA VAL A 11 -4.13 3.40 -9.44
C VAL A 11 -4.62 2.78 -8.14
N ILE A 12 -5.42 1.71 -8.25
CA ILE A 12 -5.86 0.92 -7.09
C ILE A 12 -5.24 -0.47 -7.23
N ALA A 13 -4.47 -0.85 -6.21
CA ALA A 13 -3.89 -2.17 -6.06
C ALA A 13 -4.40 -2.78 -4.73
N ASN A 14 -5.09 -3.92 -4.83
CA ASN A 14 -5.59 -4.68 -3.69
C ASN A 14 -5.12 -6.12 -3.84
N GLY A 15 -4.77 -6.76 -2.73
CA GLY A 15 -4.37 -8.16 -2.73
C GLY A 15 -4.46 -8.77 -1.33
N LEU A 16 -4.90 -10.03 -1.28
CA LEU A 16 -4.83 -10.90 -0.10
C LEU A 16 -4.11 -12.18 -0.51
N MET A 17 -2.82 -12.25 -0.22
CA MET A 17 -1.98 -13.37 -0.63
C MET A 17 -1.62 -14.24 0.56
N ASN A 18 -1.64 -15.56 0.36
CA ASN A 18 -1.34 -16.52 1.43
C ASN A 18 0.14 -16.54 1.84
N ARG A 19 1.04 -16.11 0.94
CA ARG A 19 2.49 -15.96 1.19
C ARG A 19 3.03 -14.73 0.48
N ARG A 20 4.12 -14.17 1.00
CA ARG A 20 4.88 -13.11 0.35
C ARG A 20 5.86 -13.75 -0.64
N ARG A 21 5.62 -13.57 -1.93
CA ARG A 21 6.50 -14.04 -3.01
C ARG A 21 6.83 -12.86 -3.93
N ASP A 22 7.19 -13.15 -5.17
CA ASP A 22 7.64 -12.21 -6.19
C ASP A 22 6.65 -11.03 -6.40
N GLU A 23 5.35 -11.21 -6.15
CA GLU A 23 4.35 -10.12 -6.25
C GLU A 23 4.66 -8.94 -5.31
N ALA A 24 5.41 -9.18 -4.22
CA ALA A 24 5.84 -8.13 -3.31
C ALA A 24 6.91 -7.22 -3.93
N ASP A 25 7.78 -7.80 -4.75
CA ASP A 25 8.84 -7.09 -5.46
C ASP A 25 8.25 -6.40 -6.69
N GLU A 26 7.35 -7.06 -7.43
CA GLU A 26 6.60 -6.45 -8.53
C GLU A 26 5.78 -5.23 -8.07
N LEU A 27 5.18 -5.29 -6.88
CA LEU A 27 4.48 -4.15 -6.29
C LEU A 27 5.43 -3.02 -5.93
N ASP A 28 6.64 -3.33 -5.46
CA ASP A 28 7.66 -2.32 -5.18
C ASP A 28 8.14 -1.64 -6.47
N GLU A 29 8.38 -2.41 -7.52
CA GLU A 29 8.73 -1.90 -8.85
C GLU A 29 7.63 -1.00 -9.42
N LEU A 30 6.36 -1.39 -9.29
CA LEU A 30 5.23 -0.58 -9.72
C LEU A 30 5.19 0.78 -9.01
N LEU A 31 5.40 0.79 -7.69
CA LEU A 31 5.41 2.03 -6.92
C LEU A 31 6.56 2.94 -7.36
N HIS A 32 7.77 2.41 -7.52
CA HIS A 32 8.92 3.17 -7.99
C HIS A 32 8.71 3.70 -9.42
N HIS A 33 8.10 2.90 -10.30
CA HIS A 33 7.74 3.32 -11.65
C HIS A 33 6.78 4.52 -11.65
N ILE A 34 5.71 4.45 -10.86
CA ILE A 34 4.75 5.56 -10.72
C ILE A 34 5.46 6.80 -10.16
N CYS A 35 6.27 6.62 -9.12
CA CYS A 35 6.98 7.70 -8.45
C CYS A 35 7.91 8.47 -9.40
N ALA A 36 8.67 7.74 -10.21
CA ALA A 36 9.58 8.28 -11.21
C ALA A 36 8.84 8.94 -12.38
N ARG A 37 7.76 8.31 -12.87
CA ARG A 37 7.03 8.80 -14.05
C ARG A 37 6.14 10.00 -13.75
N PHE A 38 5.62 10.07 -12.53
CA PHE A 38 4.68 11.07 -12.05
C PHE A 38 5.17 11.69 -10.74
N PRO A 39 6.18 12.57 -10.76
CA PRO A 39 6.77 13.13 -9.55
C PRO A 39 5.79 13.99 -8.73
N GLY A 40 4.64 14.39 -9.29
CA GLY A 40 3.56 15.06 -8.54
C GLY A 40 2.57 14.12 -7.85
N SER A 41 2.73 12.79 -7.99
CA SER A 41 1.79 11.81 -7.45
C SER A 41 1.85 11.72 -5.93
N TRP A 42 0.72 11.30 -5.36
CA TRP A 42 0.52 11.04 -3.94
C TRP A 42 -0.18 9.70 -3.77
N GLY A 43 0.16 8.96 -2.72
CA GLY A 43 -0.47 7.67 -2.49
C GLY A 43 -0.06 7.03 -1.17
N LEU A 44 -0.88 6.08 -0.75
CA LEU A 44 -0.65 5.24 0.42
C LEU A 44 -0.80 3.77 0.01
N LEU A 45 0.13 2.93 0.45
CA LEU A 45 -0.01 1.48 0.40
C LEU A 45 0.14 0.94 1.82
N TYR A 46 -0.90 0.25 2.30
CA TYR A 46 -0.87 -0.49 3.54
C TYR A 46 -0.47 -1.93 3.25
N GLU A 47 0.56 -2.42 3.92
CA GLU A 47 0.99 -3.81 3.81
C GLU A 47 1.19 -4.43 5.19
N ARG A 48 0.83 -5.71 5.27
CA ARG A 48 1.05 -6.54 6.45
C ARG A 48 1.31 -7.96 5.98
N SER A 49 2.42 -8.54 6.42
CA SER A 49 2.69 -9.97 6.27
C SER A 49 3.58 -10.43 7.42
N PRO A 50 3.32 -11.61 8.00
CA PRO A 50 4.22 -12.21 9.00
C PRO A 50 5.59 -12.59 8.41
N GLU A 51 5.68 -12.71 7.08
CA GLU A 51 6.91 -13.09 6.35
C GLU A 51 7.77 -11.86 5.97
N MET A 52 7.44 -10.66 6.47
CA MET A 52 8.30 -9.48 6.28
C MET A 52 9.59 -9.60 7.09
N GLU A 53 10.71 -9.11 6.54
CA GLU A 53 12.00 -9.02 7.26
C GLU A 53 11.87 -8.24 8.58
N THR A 54 11.12 -7.14 8.57
CA THR A 54 10.78 -6.36 9.76
C THR A 54 9.27 -6.14 9.78
N PRO A 55 8.49 -7.07 10.38
CA PRO A 55 7.05 -6.96 10.43
C PRO A 55 6.64 -5.83 11.39
N PRO A 56 5.52 -5.11 11.12
CA PRO A 56 5.10 -3.94 11.90
C PRO A 56 4.63 -4.26 13.34
N GLY A 57 4.60 -5.53 13.75
CA GLY A 57 4.05 -5.98 15.02
C GLY A 57 2.58 -6.38 14.94
N GLN A 58 1.99 -6.79 16.07
CA GLN A 58 0.61 -7.23 16.13
C GLN A 58 -0.35 -6.05 15.92
N GLY A 59 -1.30 -6.19 15.00
CA GLY A 59 -2.34 -5.18 14.75
C GLY A 59 -1.86 -3.92 14.03
N ALA A 60 -0.59 -3.85 13.63
CA ALA A 60 -0.01 -2.71 12.93
C ALA A 60 0.21 -2.99 11.45
N PHE A 61 0.36 -1.92 10.68
CA PHE A 61 0.66 -1.95 9.25
C PHE A 61 1.95 -1.19 8.95
N ARG A 62 2.71 -1.68 7.97
CA ARG A 62 3.71 -0.85 7.31
C ARG A 62 2.98 -0.05 6.24
N VAL A 63 3.22 1.25 6.22
CA VAL A 63 2.62 2.17 5.26
C VAL A 63 3.71 2.73 4.38
N ARG A 64 3.62 2.51 3.07
CA ARG A 64 4.43 3.22 2.08
C ARG A 64 3.70 4.49 1.70
N VAL A 65 4.32 5.64 1.97
CA VAL A 65 3.80 6.97 1.63
C VAL A 65 4.53 7.47 0.41
N MET A 66 3.80 7.63 -0.69
CA MET A 66 4.30 8.30 -1.88
C MET A 66 3.98 9.78 -1.79
N ALA A 67 5.01 10.62 -1.88
CA ALA A 67 4.86 12.06 -1.90
C ALA A 67 5.97 12.67 -2.75
N ARG A 68 5.58 13.45 -3.77
CA ARG A 68 6.51 14.29 -4.55
C ARG A 68 7.69 13.53 -5.16
N GLY A 69 7.43 12.35 -5.74
CA GLY A 69 8.48 11.54 -6.37
C GLY A 69 9.38 10.79 -5.38
N GLN A 70 8.96 10.68 -4.11
CA GLN A 70 9.65 9.89 -3.09
C GLN A 70 8.68 8.90 -2.43
N ILE A 71 9.23 7.77 -1.98
CA ILE A 71 8.53 6.78 -1.16
C ILE A 71 9.15 6.78 0.22
N HIS A 72 8.32 6.92 1.25
CA HIS A 72 8.72 6.87 2.64
C HIS A 72 8.03 5.72 3.34
N LEU A 73 8.77 5.00 4.18
CA LEU A 73 8.17 4.03 5.09
C LEU A 73 7.68 4.74 6.36
N ARG A 74 6.47 4.39 6.78
CA ARG A 74 5.85 4.80 8.04
C ARG A 74 5.24 3.58 8.71
N LEU A 75 5.15 3.64 10.04
CA LEU A 75 4.38 2.70 10.83
C LEU A 75 3.00 3.31 11.10
N ASP A 76 1.94 2.54 10.87
CA ASP A 76 0.63 2.84 11.41
C ASP A 76 0.34 1.85 12.56
N PRO A 77 0.39 2.31 13.82
CA PRO A 77 0.17 1.46 14.98
C PRO A 77 -1.32 1.22 15.26
N PHE A 78 -2.22 1.87 14.52
CA PHE A 78 -3.65 1.73 14.73
C PHE A 78 -4.21 0.63 13.83
N LEU A 79 -5.14 -0.15 14.40
CA LEU A 79 -6.02 -0.99 13.59
C LEU A 79 -6.89 -0.07 12.72
N SER A 80 -7.15 -0.49 11.47
CA SER A 80 -8.14 0.16 10.62
C SER A 80 -9.40 0.49 11.45
N PRO A 81 -9.94 1.72 11.41
CA PRO A 81 -11.07 2.12 12.24
C PRO A 81 -12.36 1.35 11.92
N VAL A 82 -12.38 0.57 10.83
CA VAL A 82 -13.48 -0.32 10.48
C VAL A 82 -13.21 -1.68 11.08
N GLN A 83 -13.84 -1.96 12.21
CA GLN A 83 -14.10 -3.32 12.67
C GLN A 83 -15.32 -3.80 11.85
N PRO A 84 -15.15 -4.63 10.80
CA PRO A 84 -16.30 -5.10 10.03
C PRO A 84 -17.17 -5.95 10.94
N VAL A 85 -18.40 -5.51 11.19
CA VAL A 85 -19.45 -6.38 11.70
C VAL A 85 -19.87 -7.31 10.57
N ILE A 86 -19.89 -8.61 10.83
CA ILE A 86 -20.57 -9.57 9.95
C ILE A 86 -22.06 -9.22 10.08
N GLU A 87 -22.68 -8.75 9.00
CA GLU A 87 -24.14 -8.72 8.92
C GLU A 87 -24.63 -10.18 8.81
N ASP A 88 -25.64 -10.54 9.62
CA ASP A 88 -26.26 -11.87 9.64
C ASP A 88 -26.78 -12.32 8.25
#